data_AF-F8AAS9-F1
#
_entry.id   AF-F8AAS9-F1
#
_cell.length_a   1.000
_cell.length_b   1.000
_cell.length_c   1.000
_cell.angle_alpha   90.00
_cell.angle_beta   90.00
_cell.angle_gamma   90.00
#
_symmetry.space_group_name_H-M   'P 1'
#
loop_
_entity.id
_entity.type
_entity.pdbx_description
1 polymer ?
#
loop_
_entity_poly.entity_id
_entity_poly.type
_entity_poly.pdbx_seq_one_letter_code
_entity_poly.pdbx_strand_id
1 'polypeptide(L)'
;MSGREILEQLMAINKNCREALAENDFQKLQAILDLKKELMKFLKSCNFSEEDIPEIEQVLHDEEDLAKLVIMKKKSLVEFLNVKFY
;
A
#
# COMPACT_ATOMS: atom_id res chain seq x y z
N MET A 1 -7.71 1.79 19.89
CA MET A 1 -6.56 1.45 19.06
C MET A 1 -5.50 2.51 19.27
N SER A 2 -4.27 2.09 19.54
CA SER A 2 -3.11 3.01 19.59
C SER A 2 -2.62 3.34 18.16
N GLY A 3 -1.86 4.42 18.00
CA GLY A 3 -1.25 4.76 16.71
C GLY A 3 -0.33 3.66 16.18
N ARG A 4 0.43 3.01 17.09
CA ARG A 4 1.31 1.90 16.78
C ARG A 4 0.58 0.67 16.22
N GLU A 5 -0.57 0.30 16.80
CA GLU A 5 -1.41 -0.80 16.28
C GLU A 5 -1.90 -0.52 14.85
N ILE A 6 -2.10 0.75 14.49
CA ILE A 6 -2.50 1.13 13.13
C ILE A 6 -1.31 1.05 12.17
N LEU A 7 -0.11 1.45 12.60
CA LEU A 7 1.11 1.31 11.80
C LEU A 7 1.42 -0.17 11.50
N GLU A 8 1.29 -1.05 12.49
CA GLU A 8 1.45 -2.49 12.31
C GLU A 8 0.44 -3.07 11.31
N GLN A 9 -0.83 -2.65 11.41
CA GLN A 9 -1.86 -3.04 10.45
C GLN A 9 -1.56 -2.54 9.03
N LEU A 10 -1.01 -1.32 8.89
CA LEU A 10 -0.62 -0.79 7.59
C LEU A 10 0.55 -1.54 6.96
N MET A 11 1.55 -1.93 7.75
CA MET A 11 2.64 -2.80 7.27
C MET A 11 2.09 -4.15 6.78
N ALA A 12 1.19 -4.78 7.55
CA ALA A 12 0.55 -6.04 7.15
C ALA A 12 -0.28 -5.89 5.87
N ILE A 13 -1.03 -4.79 5.75
CA ILE A 13 -1.80 -4.46 4.55
C ILE A 13 -0.89 -4.24 3.34
N ASN A 14 0.24 -3.56 3.50
CA ASN A 14 1.20 -3.36 2.42
C ASN A 14 1.77 -4.68 1.91
N LYS A 15 2.06 -5.62 2.81
CA LYS A 15 2.44 -6.99 2.44
C LYS A 15 1.32 -7.66 1.63
N ASN A 16 0.08 -7.62 2.10
CA ASN A 16 -1.06 -8.24 1.40
C ASN A 16 -1.33 -7.61 0.03
N CYS A 17 -1.14 -6.29 -0.12
CA CYS A 17 -1.20 -5.61 -1.42
C CYS A 17 -0.14 -6.13 -2.40
N ARG A 18 1.09 -6.36 -1.93
CA ARG A 18 2.17 -6.91 -2.76
C ARG A 18 1.85 -8.33 -3.22
N GLU A 19 1.30 -9.16 -2.33
CA GLU A 19 0.86 -10.52 -2.65
C GLU A 19 -0.27 -10.51 -3.70
N ALA A 20 -1.30 -9.68 -3.50
CA ALA A 20 -2.38 -9.54 -4.47
C ALA A 20 -1.88 -9.06 -5.86
N LEU A 21 -0.93 -8.13 -5.89
CA LEU A 21 -0.29 -7.69 -7.12
C LEU A 21 0.57 -8.78 -7.79
N ALA A 22 1.27 -9.60 -7.01
CA ALA A 22 2.04 -10.73 -7.52
C ALA A 22 1.12 -11.76 -8.20
N GLU A 23 -0.03 -12.03 -7.59
CA GLU A 23 -1.10 -12.92 -8.08
C GLU A 23 -1.91 -12.31 -9.24
N ASN A 24 -1.77 -11.01 -9.51
CA ASN A 24 -2.63 -10.22 -10.40
C ASN A 24 -4.12 -10.25 -9.99
N ASP A 25 -4.39 -10.46 -8.70
CA ASP A 25 -5.73 -10.42 -8.14
C ASP A 25 -6.11 -8.97 -7.81
N PHE A 26 -6.58 -8.25 -8.83
CA PHE A 26 -6.99 -6.85 -8.72
C PHE A 26 -8.25 -6.66 -7.86
N GLN A 27 -9.10 -7.70 -7.75
CA GLN A 27 -10.30 -7.62 -6.91
C GLN A 27 -9.93 -7.66 -5.42
N LYS A 28 -9.03 -8.59 -5.04
CA LYS A 28 -8.44 -8.63 -3.70
C LYS A 28 -7.66 -7.36 -3.39
N LEU A 29 -6.87 -6.86 -4.34
CA LEU A 29 -6.14 -5.60 -4.18
C LEU A 29 -7.10 -4.42 -3.87
N GLN A 30 -8.21 -4.30 -4.61
CA GLN A 30 -9.20 -3.25 -4.38
C GLN A 30 -9.79 -3.33 -2.97
N ALA A 31 -10.18 -4.53 -2.51
CA ALA A 31 -10.72 -4.73 -1.17
C ALA A 31 -9.70 -4.34 -0.06
N ILE A 32 -8.43 -4.67 -0.26
CA ILE A 32 -7.36 -4.31 0.68
C ILE A 32 -7.14 -2.79 0.70
N LEU A 33 -7.15 -2.13 -0.46
CA LEU A 33 -6.98 -0.67 -0.56
C LEU A 33 -8.13 0.10 0.10
N ASP A 34 -9.35 -0.41 0.03
CA ASP A 34 -10.50 0.18 0.72
C ASP A 34 -10.33 0.10 2.25
N LEU A 35 -9.86 -1.04 2.78
CA LEU A 35 -9.54 -1.17 4.20
C LEU A 35 -8.41 -0.22 4.63
N LYS A 36 -7.36 -0.12 3.80
CA LYS A 36 -6.22 0.78 4.03
C LYS A 36 -6.65 2.25 4.11
N LYS A 37 -7.58 2.66 3.26
CA LYS A 37 -8.15 4.01 3.26
C LYS A 37 -8.83 4.34 4.58
N GLU A 38 -9.56 3.40 5.17
CA GLU A 38 -10.18 3.60 6.49
C GLU A 38 -9.11 3.72 7.58
N LEU A 39 -8.09 2.87 7.59
CA LEU A 39 -6.96 2.95 8.55
C LEU A 39 -6.19 4.27 8.45
N MET A 40 -5.98 4.80 7.25
CA MET A 40 -5.37 6.11 7.05
C MET A 40 -6.22 7.27 7.62
N LYS A 41 -7.55 7.14 7.68
CA LYS A 41 -8.38 8.15 8.37
C LYS A 41 -8.14 8.12 9.87
N PHE A 42 -7.96 6.94 10.46
CA PHE A 42 -7.65 6.81 11.89
C PHE A 42 -6.27 7.35 12.24
N LEU A 43 -5.26 7.20 11.37
CA LEU A 43 -3.94 7.81 11.56
C LEU A 43 -4.02 9.33 11.76
N LYS A 44 -4.93 10.04 11.05
CA LYS A 44 -5.09 11.50 11.20
C LYS A 44 -5.52 11.93 12.60
N SER A 45 -6.14 11.04 13.35
CA SER A 45 -6.59 11.27 14.73
C SER A 45 -5.62 10.73 15.78
N CYS A 46 -4.51 10.12 15.38
CA CYS A 46 -3.51 9.59 16.29
C CYS A 46 -2.44 10.63 16.59
N ASN A 47 -1.98 10.65 17.85
CA ASN A 47 -0.78 11.36 18.25
C ASN A 47 0.37 10.36 18.25
N PHE A 48 1.44 10.69 17.52
CA PHE A 48 2.67 9.91 17.47
C PHE A 48 3.74 10.57 18.33
N SER A 49 4.58 9.74 18.93
CA SER A 49 5.76 10.14 19.69
C SER A 49 7.03 9.91 18.86
N GLU A 50 8.18 10.39 19.34
CA GLU A 50 9.46 10.14 18.66
C GLU A 50 9.80 8.65 18.56
N GLU A 51 9.28 7.83 19.45
CA GLU A 51 9.49 6.37 19.45
C GLU A 51 8.77 5.68 18.28
N ASP A 52 7.75 6.31 17.69
CA ASP A 52 6.96 5.76 16.57
C ASP A 52 7.56 6.13 15.19
N ILE A 53 8.57 7.01 15.15
CA ILE A 53 9.18 7.49 13.90
C ILE A 53 9.69 6.33 13.02
N PRO A 54 10.43 5.33 13.55
CA PRO A 54 10.93 4.23 12.73
C PRO A 54 9.81 3.45 12.03
N GLU A 55 8.72 3.15 12.74
CA GLU A 55 7.55 2.47 12.19
C GLU A 55 6.84 3.33 11.14
N ILE A 56 6.75 4.65 11.33
CA ILE A 56 6.19 5.57 10.33
C ILE A 56 7.05 5.58 9.05
N GLU A 57 8.37 5.69 9.19
CA GLU A 57 9.30 5.66 8.05
C GLU A 57 9.20 4.34 7.29
N GLN A 58 9.08 3.22 7.99
CA GLN A 58 8.90 1.91 7.37
C GLN A 58 7.58 1.84 6.59
N VAL A 59 6.47 2.31 7.15
CA VAL A 59 5.18 2.37 6.44
C VAL A 59 5.29 3.21 5.18
N LEU A 60 5.90 4.40 5.26
CA LEU A 60 6.11 5.29 4.09
C LEU A 60 6.98 4.63 3.01
N HIS A 61 8.06 3.98 3.41
CA HIS A 61 8.91 3.24 2.48
C HIS A 61 8.12 2.13 1.79
N ASP A 62 7.30 1.40 2.53
CA ASP A 62 6.48 0.33 1.98
C ASP A 62 5.41 0.84 0.99
N GLU A 63 4.85 2.03 1.22
CA GLU A 63 3.96 2.73 0.29
C GLU A 63 4.65 3.05 -1.03
N GLU A 64 5.85 3.65 -0.97
CA GLU A 64 6.60 4.05 -2.15
C GLU A 64 6.92 2.85 -3.04
N ASP A 65 7.33 1.75 -2.42
CA ASP A 65 7.63 0.51 -3.14
C ASP A 65 6.38 -0.14 -3.73
N LEU A 66 5.25 -0.09 -3.02
CA LEU A 66 3.98 -0.55 -3.57
C LEU A 66 3.56 0.29 -4.80
N ALA A 67 3.72 1.61 -4.73
CA ALA A 67 3.41 2.49 -5.86
C ALA A 67 4.29 2.18 -7.08
N LYS A 68 5.60 1.96 -6.88
CA LYS A 68 6.51 1.53 -7.95
C LYS A 68 6.06 0.21 -8.58
N LEU A 69 5.67 -0.77 -7.77
CA LEU A 69 5.20 -2.08 -8.26
C LEU A 69 3.93 -1.95 -9.10
N VAL A 70 2.95 -1.14 -8.68
CA VAL A 70 1.72 -0.89 -9.45
C VAL A 70 2.05 -0.24 -10.80
N ILE A 71 2.95 0.76 -10.81
CA ILE A 71 3.38 1.42 -12.06
C ILE A 71 4.07 0.42 -12.98
N MET A 72 4.96 -0.44 -12.46
CA MET A 72 5.63 -1.47 -13.25
C MET A 72 4.62 -2.45 -13.85
N LYS A 73 3.67 -2.95 -13.06
CA LYS A 73 2.60 -3.83 -13.56
C LYS A 73 1.76 -3.16 -14.64
N LYS A 74 1.41 -1.89 -14.47
CA LYS A 74 0.71 -1.10 -15.51
C LYS A 74 1.53 -1.01 -16.79
N LYS A 75 2.84 -0.72 -16.71
CA LYS A 75 3.73 -0.68 -17.88
C LYS A 75 3.77 -2.03 -18.60
N SER A 76 3.96 -3.13 -17.87
CA SER A 76 3.95 -4.47 -18.44
C SER A 76 2.62 -4.82 -19.11
N LEU A 77 1.49 -4.38 -18.56
CA LEU A 77 0.17 -4.58 -19.17
C LEU A 77 0.02 -3.77 -20.47
N VAL A 78 0.49 -2.52 -20.49
CA VAL A 78 0.49 -1.67 -21.71
C VAL A 78 1.36 -2.28 -22.81
N GLU A 79 2.56 -2.74 -22.44
CA GLU A 79 3.47 -3.45 -23.36
C GLU A 79 2.83 -4.73 -23.91
N PHE A 80 2.24 -5.56 -23.04
CA PHE A 80 1.56 -6.79 -23.43
C PHE A 80 0.39 -6.54 -24.39
N LEU A 81 -0.39 -5.50 -24.13
CA LEU A 81 -1.55 -5.15 -24.96
C LEU A 81 -1.16 -4.46 -26.28
N ASN A 82 0.13 -4.22 -26.55
CA ASN A 82 0.62 -3.53 -27.76
C ASN A 82 -0.06 -2.17 -28.01
N VAL A 83 -0.49 -1.49 -26.94
CA VAL A 83 -1.12 -0.17 -27.05
C VAL A 83 -0.01 0.85 -27.31
N LYS A 84 0.33 1.05 -28.59
CA LYS A 84 1.07 2.24 -29.01
C LYS A 84 0.18 3.45 -28.74
N PHE A 85 0.48 4.19 -27.68
CA PHE A 85 -0.05 5.54 -27.52
C PHE A 85 0.54 6.39 -28.64
N TYR A 86 -0.27 6.64 -29.67
CA TYR A 86 -0.05 7.72 -30.64
C TYR A 86 -0.45 9.06 -30.03
#